data_AF-A0A6L8T2X0-F1
#
_entry.id   AF-A0A6L8T2X0-F1
#
_cell.length_a   1.000
_cell.length_b   1.000
_cell.length_c   1.000
_cell.angle_alpha   90.00
_cell.angle_beta   90.00
_cell.angle_gamma   90.00
#
_symmetry.space_group_name_H-M   'P 1'
#
loop_
_entity.id
_entity.type
_entity.pdbx_description
1 polymer ?
#
loop_
_entity_poly.entity_id
_entity_poly.type
_entity_poly.pdbx_seq_one_letter_code
_entity_poly.pdbx_strand_id
1 'polypeptide(L)'
;MSTSYIFLAGALFLFVIAIVILFMGKGKKDDKKVDKEFDENYAVNINEVYLRTGDVRETLVQMQDSYEDYNPLMSGLLGKAITYLDGDYGDYETALDMINVNHDETVDKVHKDIICMAVSKKKGLPG
;
A
#
# COMPACT_ATOMS: atom_id res chain seq x y z
N MET A 1 11.77 -24.95 -33.08
CA MET A 1 11.03 -23.83 -32.48
C MET A 1 10.21 -24.35 -31.31
N SER A 2 10.40 -23.72 -30.15
CA SER A 2 9.38 -23.45 -29.13
C SER A 2 8.68 -24.62 -28.41
N THR A 3 9.34 -25.24 -27.43
CA THR A 3 8.63 -26.06 -26.41
C THR A 3 9.13 -25.87 -24.97
N SER A 4 10.14 -25.03 -24.74
CA SER A 4 10.80 -24.91 -23.42
C SER A 4 10.30 -23.74 -22.56
N TYR A 5 9.48 -22.82 -23.11
CA TYR A 5 9.02 -21.62 -22.39
C TYR A 5 7.71 -21.80 -21.61
N ILE A 6 6.92 -22.83 -21.92
CA ILE A 6 5.62 -23.05 -21.29
C ILE A 6 5.79 -23.61 -19.86
N PHE A 7 6.81 -24.44 -19.64
CA PHE A 7 7.07 -25.03 -18.32
C PHE A 7 7.69 -24.04 -17.31
N LEU A 8 8.46 -23.05 -17.76
CA LEU A 8 9.09 -22.06 -16.88
C LEU A 8 8.10 -20.97 -16.43
N ALA A 9 7.16 -20.58 -17.30
CA ALA A 9 6.12 -19.60 -16.97
C ALA A 9 5.07 -20.18 -16.00
N GLY A 10 4.73 -21.46 -16.11
CA GLY A 10 3.77 -22.13 -15.22
C GLY A 10 4.26 -22.26 -13.78
N ALA A 11 5.55 -22.53 -13.58
CA ALA A 11 6.15 -22.65 -12.24
C ALA A 11 6.19 -21.30 -11.50
N LEU A 12 6.46 -20.21 -12.23
CA LEU A 12 6.53 -18.86 -11.68
C LEU A 12 5.13 -18.35 -11.28
N PHE A 13 4.11 -18.67 -12.08
CA PHE A 13 2.71 -18.34 -11.78
C PHE A 13 2.20 -19.08 -10.52
N LEU A 14 2.53 -20.36 -10.36
CA LEU A 14 2.19 -21.12 -9.16
C LEU A 14 2.96 -20.63 -7.91
N PHE A 15 4.20 -20.17 -8.07
CA PHE A 15 4.98 -19.58 -6.99
C PHE A 15 4.38 -18.27 -6.49
N VAL A 16 3.89 -17.41 -7.39
CA VAL A 16 3.17 -16.18 -7.04
C VAL A 16 1.87 -16.49 -6.30
N ILE A 17 1.10 -17.47 -6.76
CA ILE A 17 -0.13 -17.93 -6.07
C ILE A 17 0.20 -18.48 -4.68
N ALA A 18 1.27 -19.27 -4.54
CA ALA A 18 1.69 -19.79 -3.24
C ALA A 18 2.09 -18.68 -2.26
N ILE A 19 2.76 -17.62 -2.74
CA ILE A 19 3.07 -16.44 -1.93
C ILE A 19 1.79 -15.71 -1.49
N VAL A 20 0.85 -15.48 -2.41
CA VAL A 20 -0.46 -14.86 -2.08
C VAL A 20 -1.23 -15.68 -1.04
N ILE A 21 -1.22 -17.01 -1.14
CA ILE A 21 -1.86 -17.90 -0.16
C ILE A 21 -1.11 -17.89 1.18
N LEU A 22 0.22 -17.77 1.19
CA LEU A 22 1.03 -17.65 2.41
C LEU A 22 0.74 -16.34 3.17
N PHE A 23 0.43 -15.25 2.46
CA PHE A 23 0.02 -13.98 3.05
C PHE A 23 -1.47 -13.93 3.42
N MET A 24 -2.37 -14.60 2.69
CA MET A 24 -3.80 -14.71 3.06
C MET A 24 -4.07 -15.72 4.19
N GLY A 25 -3.13 -16.64 4.45
CA GLY A 25 -3.37 -17.84 5.26
C GLY A 25 -2.70 -17.87 6.62
N LYS A 26 -2.71 -16.79 7.42
CA LYS A 26 -2.35 -16.92 8.85
C LYS A 26 -3.01 -15.92 9.80
N GLY A 27 -4.33 -15.74 9.68
CA GLY A 27 -5.13 -15.13 10.75
C GLY A 27 -5.54 -16.18 11.79
N LYS A 28 -4.72 -16.41 12.82
CA LYS A 28 -5.25 -17.00 14.07
C LYS A 28 -6.17 -15.97 14.71
N LYS A 29 -7.43 -16.37 14.89
CA LYS A 29 -8.44 -15.67 15.67
C LYS A 29 -7.94 -15.53 17.09
N ASP A 30 -7.59 -14.32 17.49
CA ASP A 30 -7.64 -13.91 18.88
C ASP A 30 -8.34 -12.56 18.92
N ASP A 31 -9.64 -12.63 19.17
CA ASP A 31 -10.52 -11.52 19.51
C ASP A 31 -10.05 -10.90 20.85
N LYS A 32 -9.05 -10.04 20.77
CA LYS A 32 -8.89 -8.95 21.73
C LYS A 32 -9.08 -7.66 20.97
N LYS A 33 -10.06 -6.86 21.39
CA LYS A 33 -10.09 -5.42 21.14
C LYS A 33 -8.86 -4.81 21.82
N VAL A 34 -7.71 -4.99 21.18
CA VAL A 34 -6.55 -4.14 21.33
C VAL A 34 -6.94 -2.89 20.55
N ASP A 35 -6.89 -1.71 21.17
CA ASP A 35 -6.85 -0.47 20.42
C ASP A 35 -5.63 -0.58 19.49
N LYS A 36 -5.84 -0.96 18.23
CA LYS A 36 -4.75 -1.39 17.37
C LYS A 36 -3.89 -0.18 17.06
N GLU A 37 -2.63 -0.26 17.47
CA GLU A 37 -1.62 0.78 17.29
C GLU A 37 -1.34 1.01 15.80
N PHE A 38 -0.71 2.16 15.51
CA PHE A 38 -0.21 2.45 14.18
C PHE A 38 0.76 1.35 13.74
N ASP A 39 0.59 0.84 12.52
CA ASP A 39 1.41 -0.29 12.06
C ASP A 39 2.86 0.16 11.81
N GLU A 40 3.80 -0.42 12.56
CA GLU A 40 5.24 -0.17 12.43
C GLU A 40 5.76 -0.50 11.02
N ASN A 41 5.13 -1.43 10.31
CA ASN A 41 5.53 -1.81 8.95
C ASN A 41 4.89 -0.95 7.86
N TYR A 42 4.07 0.04 8.22
CA TYR A 42 3.34 0.87 7.27
C TYR A 42 4.24 1.50 6.20
N ALA A 43 5.39 2.06 6.60
CA ALA A 43 6.32 2.72 5.68
C ALA A 43 6.86 1.77 4.60
N VAL A 44 7.13 0.52 4.97
CA VAL A 44 7.58 -0.53 4.04
C VAL A 44 6.42 -0.90 3.11
N ASN A 45 5.26 -1.20 3.70
CA ASN A 45 4.10 -1.68 2.97
C ASN A 45 3.61 -0.66 1.93
N ILE A 46 3.48 0.63 2.30
CA ILE A 46 3.00 1.66 1.37
C ILE A 46 3.96 1.86 0.20
N ASN A 47 5.27 1.81 0.45
CA ASN A 47 6.27 1.94 -0.60
C ASN A 47 6.23 0.75 -1.57
N GLU A 48 6.14 -0.48 -1.05
CA GLU A 48 6.03 -1.68 -1.89
C GLU A 48 4.76 -1.68 -2.75
N VAL A 49 3.62 -1.30 -2.16
CA VAL A 49 2.36 -1.18 -2.90
C VAL A 49 2.46 -0.08 -3.95
N TYR A 50 3.05 1.07 -3.63
CA TYR A 50 3.23 2.17 -4.57
C TYR A 50 4.14 1.81 -5.76
N LEU A 51 5.24 1.09 -5.53
CA LEU A 51 6.11 0.63 -6.62
C LEU A 51 5.38 -0.31 -7.59
N ARG A 52 4.36 -1.02 -7.12
CA ARG A 52 3.53 -1.92 -7.94
C ARG A 52 2.42 -1.19 -8.69
N THR A 53 1.71 -0.27 -8.05
CA THR A 53 0.59 0.48 -8.65
C THR A 53 1.09 1.64 -9.52
N GLY A 54 2.12 2.35 -9.03
CA GLY A 54 2.59 3.60 -9.57
C GLY A 54 1.54 4.73 -9.53
N ASP A 55 0.51 4.59 -8.69
CA ASP A 55 -0.54 5.60 -8.49
C ASP A 55 -0.86 5.72 -6.99
N VAL A 56 -0.85 6.96 -6.47
CA VAL A 56 -1.01 7.22 -5.04
C VAL A 56 -2.40 6.79 -4.55
N ARG A 57 -3.45 7.10 -5.30
CA ARG A 57 -4.82 6.79 -4.88
C ARG A 57 -5.05 5.28 -4.87
N GLU A 58 -4.63 4.59 -5.94
CA GLU A 58 -4.75 3.13 -6.02
C GLU A 58 -3.92 2.43 -4.93
N THR A 59 -2.76 2.98 -4.59
CA THR A 59 -1.95 2.50 -3.45
C THR A 59 -2.72 2.57 -2.14
N LEU A 60 -3.34 3.70 -1.85
CA LEU A 60 -4.08 3.87 -0.61
C LEU A 60 -5.28 2.94 -0.53
N VAL A 61 -5.99 2.71 -1.65
CA VAL A 61 -7.12 1.76 -1.71
C VAL A 61 -6.64 0.34 -1.41
N GLN A 62 -5.58 -0.14 -2.08
CA GLN A 62 -5.05 -1.49 -1.82
C GLN A 62 -4.53 -1.65 -0.40
N MET A 63 -3.92 -0.59 0.17
CA MET A 63 -3.52 -0.57 1.57
C MET A 63 -4.75 -0.63 2.48
N GLN A 64 -5.79 0.17 2.22
CA GLN A 64 -7.01 0.19 3.03
C GLN A 64 -7.66 -1.20 3.07
N ASP A 65 -7.82 -1.84 1.92
CA ASP A 65 -8.38 -3.18 1.77
C ASP A 65 -7.56 -4.20 2.55
N SER A 66 -6.23 -4.09 2.52
CA SER A 66 -5.36 -4.98 3.30
C SER A 66 -5.64 -4.84 4.80
N TYR A 67 -5.80 -3.62 5.32
CA TYR A 67 -5.99 -3.36 6.74
C TYR A 67 -7.43 -3.53 7.24
N GLU A 68 -8.43 -3.65 6.36
CA GLU A 68 -9.86 -3.60 6.71
C GLU A 68 -10.24 -4.58 7.83
N ASP A 69 -9.77 -5.83 7.73
CA ASP A 69 -10.12 -6.88 8.69
C ASP A 69 -9.26 -6.87 9.96
N TYR A 70 -8.02 -6.36 9.89
CA TYR A 70 -7.02 -6.56 10.94
C TYR A 70 -6.46 -5.28 11.57
N ASN A 71 -6.62 -4.09 11.02
CA ASN A 71 -6.25 -2.84 11.68
C ASN A 71 -7.24 -1.72 11.31
N PRO A 72 -8.37 -1.60 12.05
CA PRO A 72 -9.40 -0.59 11.77
C PRO A 72 -8.89 0.85 11.88
N LEU A 73 -7.87 1.10 12.70
CA LEU A 73 -7.24 2.42 12.81
C LEU A 73 -6.55 2.77 11.50
N MET A 74 -5.66 1.90 11.02
CA MET A 74 -4.96 2.12 9.74
C MET A 74 -5.93 2.20 8.57
N SER A 75 -6.88 1.27 8.49
CA SER A 75 -7.93 1.29 7.45
C SER A 75 -8.73 2.59 7.48
N GLY A 76 -9.09 3.09 8.67
CA GLY A 76 -9.78 4.36 8.84
C GLY A 76 -8.96 5.58 8.43
N LEU A 77 -7.66 5.63 8.75
CA LEU A 77 -6.76 6.70 8.31
C LEU A 77 -6.61 6.72 6.79
N LEU A 78 -6.41 5.54 6.19
CA LEU A 78 -6.32 5.37 4.74
C LEU A 78 -7.63 5.80 4.05
N GLY A 79 -8.78 5.40 4.58
CA GLY A 79 -10.09 5.81 4.06
C GLY A 79 -10.30 7.33 4.10
N LYS A 80 -9.85 8.02 5.15
CA LYS A 80 -9.88 9.50 5.22
C LYS A 80 -9.00 10.13 4.16
N ALA A 81 -7.78 9.64 3.98
CA ALA A 81 -6.86 10.12 2.97
C ALA A 81 -7.41 9.94 1.55
N ILE A 82 -8.02 8.78 1.25
CA ILE A 82 -8.68 8.51 -0.03
C ILE A 82 -9.85 9.47 -0.25
N THR A 83 -10.71 9.64 0.76
CA THR A 83 -11.86 10.55 0.70
C THR A 83 -11.40 11.98 0.43
N TYR A 84 -10.29 12.41 1.03
CA TYR A 84 -9.71 13.72 0.79
C TYR A 84 -9.18 13.85 -0.65
N LEU A 85 -8.47 12.84 -1.16
CA LEU A 85 -7.99 12.82 -2.55
C LEU A 85 -9.12 12.86 -3.58
N ASP A 86 -10.26 12.23 -3.27
CA ASP A 86 -11.45 12.21 -4.12
C ASP A 86 -12.25 13.52 -4.09
N GLY A 87 -11.92 14.43 -3.16
CA GLY A 87 -12.53 15.74 -3.07
C GLY A 87 -12.02 16.73 -4.11
N ASP A 88 -12.74 17.84 -4.28
CA ASP A 88 -12.44 18.88 -5.29
C ASP A 88 -11.05 19.53 -5.14
N TYR A 89 -10.48 19.48 -3.94
CA TYR A 89 -9.18 20.07 -3.60
C TYR A 89 -8.17 19.02 -3.10
N GLY A 90 -8.36 17.75 -3.47
CA GLY A 90 -7.48 16.66 -3.04
C GLY A 90 -6.05 16.82 -3.55
N ASP A 91 -5.08 16.86 -2.62
CA ASP A 91 -3.65 16.85 -2.90
C ASP A 91 -2.93 15.72 -2.13
N TYR A 92 -1.79 15.28 -2.68
CA TYR A 92 -1.06 14.14 -2.11
C TYR A 92 -0.35 14.45 -0.79
N GLU A 93 0.09 15.70 -0.56
CA GLU A 93 0.80 16.08 0.65
C GLU A 93 -0.13 15.99 1.85
N THR A 94 -1.26 16.69 1.79
CA THR A 94 -2.25 16.68 2.87
C THR A 94 -2.84 15.29 3.08
N ALA A 95 -3.14 14.55 2.00
CA ALA A 95 -3.69 13.20 2.12
C ALA A 95 -2.77 12.24 2.86
N LEU A 96 -1.47 12.26 2.56
CA LEU A 96 -0.51 11.35 3.17
C LEU A 96 -0.16 11.78 4.61
N ASP A 97 -0.10 13.09 4.88
CA ASP A 97 0.10 13.63 6.23
C ASP A 97 -1.01 13.21 7.20
N MET A 98 -2.26 13.14 6.72
CA MET A 98 -3.40 12.63 7.53
C MET A 98 -3.20 11.20 8.05
N ILE A 99 -2.33 10.42 7.41
CA ILE A 99 -2.05 9.04 7.82
C ILE A 99 -0.94 9.02 8.89
N ASN A 100 0.05 9.92 8.82
CA ASN A 100 1.18 9.96 9.74
C ASN A 100 0.84 10.60 11.10
N VAL A 101 -0.13 10.02 11.81
CA VAL A 101 -0.64 10.54 13.09
C VAL A 101 0.40 10.60 14.22
N ASN A 102 1.47 9.81 14.10
CA ASN A 102 2.57 9.78 15.06
C ASN A 102 3.69 10.75 14.71
N HIS A 103 3.59 11.46 13.58
CA HIS A 103 4.65 12.31 13.04
C HIS A 103 6.00 11.58 12.93
N ASP A 104 5.97 10.32 12.49
CA ASP A 104 7.16 9.50 12.29
C ASP A 104 7.96 10.02 11.08
N GLU A 105 9.24 10.33 11.29
CA GLU A 105 10.12 10.87 10.25
C GLU A 105 10.36 9.88 9.10
N THR A 106 10.35 8.57 9.36
CA THR A 106 10.50 7.53 8.34
C THR A 106 9.29 7.50 7.43
N VAL A 107 8.10 7.59 8.03
CA VAL A 107 6.84 7.64 7.29
C VAL A 107 6.76 8.91 6.44
N ASP A 108 7.09 10.06 7.02
CA ASP A 108 7.14 11.35 6.31
C ASP A 108 8.10 11.31 5.11
N LYS A 109 9.28 10.72 5.29
CA LYS A 109 10.24 10.54 4.19
C LYS A 109 9.68 9.69 3.05
N VAL A 110 9.07 8.54 3.38
CA VAL A 110 8.46 7.67 2.36
C VAL A 110 7.32 8.39 1.65
N HIS A 111 6.50 9.16 2.35
CA HIS A 111 5.45 9.97 1.74
C HIS A 111 6.00 11.00 0.76
N LYS A 112 7.03 11.74 1.15
CA LYS A 112 7.72 12.70 0.26
C LYS A 112 8.30 12.04 -0.98
N ASP A 113 8.92 10.86 -0.82
CA ASP A 113 9.47 10.10 -1.94
C ASP A 113 8.35 9.67 -2.92
N ILE A 114 7.24 9.14 -2.39
CA ILE A 114 6.05 8.77 -3.18
C ILE A 114 5.50 9.98 -3.94
N ILE A 115 5.33 11.13 -3.28
CA ILE A 115 4.84 12.36 -3.92
C ILE A 115 5.78 12.81 -5.03
N CYS A 116 7.08 12.82 -4.78
CA CYS A 116 8.09 13.21 -5.75
C CYS A 116 8.03 12.31 -7.00
N MET A 117 7.93 10.99 -6.80
CA MET A 117 7.78 10.02 -7.88
C MET A 117 6.47 10.23 -8.65
N ALA A 118 5.35 10.43 -7.95
CA ALA A 118 4.04 10.62 -8.57
C ALA A 118 4.00 11.90 -9.42
N VAL A 119 4.56 13.00 -8.92
CA VAL A 119 4.65 14.27 -9.64
C VAL A 119 5.58 14.16 -10.84
N SER A 120 6.72 13.47 -10.70
CA SER A 120 7.67 13.26 -11.80
C SER A 120 7.05 12.43 -12.93
N LYS A 121 6.33 11.36 -12.58
CA LYS A 121 5.57 10.53 -13.53
C LYS A 121 4.51 11.33 -14.27
N LYS A 122 3.73 12.17 -13.58
CA LYS A 122 2.74 13.06 -14.24
C LYS A 122 3.38 14.04 -15.22
N LYS A 123 4.62 14.47 -14.98
CA LYS A 123 5.37 15.38 -15.86
C LYS A 123 6.06 14.67 -17.03
N GLY A 124 5.93 13.34 -17.15
CA GLY A 124 6.61 12.56 -18.19
C GLY A 124 8.12 12.48 -18.02
N LEU A 125 8.64 12.77 -16.83
CA LEU A 125 10.05 12.60 -16.50
C LEU A 125 10.29 11.15 -16.10
N PRO A 126 11.36 10.48 -16.61
CA PRO A 126 11.71 9.15 -16.14
C PRO A 126 12.06 9.23 -14.66
N GLY A 127 11.36 8.44 -13.85
CA GLY A 127 11.63 8.26 -12.42
C GLY A 127 12.87 7.43 -12.16
#